data_AF-A0A926KSH6-F1
#
_entry.id   AF-A0A926KSH6-F1
#
_cell.length_a   1.000
_cell.length_b   1.000
_cell.length_c   1.000
_cell.angle_alpha   90.00
_cell.angle_beta   90.00
_cell.angle_gamma   90.00
#
_symmetry.space_group_name_H-M   'P 1'
#
loop_
_entity.id
_entity.type
_entity.pdbx_description
1 polymer ?
#
loop_
_entity_poly.entity_id
_entity_poly.type
_entity_poly.pdbx_seq_one_letter_code
_entity_poly.pdbx_strand_id
1 'polypeptide(L)'
;MQGGTILINPTLVNLEGFQVTGISARTSNAQEAEGQGAIPKLWQTFYEQQVSFKIPYSVPNSPTLGVYTDYENGVNGLYTMLIGLKAADITDVPVGLSTTTIPAGKYAVFTTEKGPVYQNVPACWAAIW
;
A
#
# COMPACT_ATOMS: atom_id res chain seq x y z
N MET A 1 24.86 23.63 1.88
CA MET A 1 24.00 23.00 0.86
C MET A 1 22.57 23.26 1.28
N GLN A 2 21.77 23.94 0.44
CA GLN A 2 20.42 24.37 0.80
C GLN A 2 19.48 23.17 0.85
N GLY A 3 19.01 22.82 2.06
CA GLY A 3 17.89 21.91 2.25
C GLY A 3 16.60 22.64 1.89
N GLY A 4 16.25 22.62 0.61
CA GLY A 4 14.94 23.07 0.14
C GLY A 4 13.90 22.01 0.49
N THR A 5 12.93 22.36 1.34
CA THR A 5 11.73 21.56 1.56
C THR A 5 11.05 21.34 0.21
N ILE A 6 10.98 20.09 -0.27
CA ILE A 6 10.19 19.75 -1.44
C ILE A 6 8.73 19.86 -1.01
N LEU A 7 8.08 20.97 -1.35
CA LEU A 7 6.64 21.12 -1.18
C LEU A 7 5.94 20.23 -2.22
N ILE A 8 5.57 19.02 -1.81
CA ILE A 8 4.72 18.13 -2.61
C ILE A 8 3.26 18.54 -2.44
N ASN A 9 2.72 19.25 -3.42
CA ASN A 9 1.30 19.60 -3.43
C ASN A 9 0.47 18.41 -3.92
N PRO A 10 -0.53 17.94 -3.15
CA PRO A 10 -1.37 16.83 -3.59
C PRO A 10 -2.37 17.29 -4.66
N THR A 11 -2.70 16.39 -5.57
CA THR A 11 -3.91 16.52 -6.37
C THR A 11 -5.08 15.94 -5.58
N LEU A 12 -6.14 16.73 -5.38
CA LEU A 12 -7.36 16.23 -4.75
C LEU A 12 -8.24 15.56 -5.80
N VAL A 13 -8.62 14.30 -5.54
CA VAL A 13 -9.47 13.51 -6.43
C VAL A 13 -10.62 12.87 -5.65
N ASN A 14 -11.72 12.58 -6.31
CA ASN A 14 -12.76 11.71 -5.77
C ASN A 14 -12.60 10.32 -6.39
N LEU A 15 -12.56 9.29 -5.55
CA LEU A 15 -12.46 7.91 -5.97
C LEU A 15 -13.75 7.18 -5.60
N GLU A 16 -14.22 6.33 -6.51
CA GLU A 16 -15.21 5.29 -6.20
C GLU A 16 -14.58 4.23 -5.29
N GLY A 17 -15.42 3.54 -4.52
CA GLY A 17 -14.98 2.44 -3.67
C GLY A 17 -14.54 1.23 -4.49
N PHE A 18 -13.56 0.48 -4.00
CA PHE A 18 -13.10 -0.75 -4.64
C PHE A 18 -12.44 -1.70 -3.66
N GLN A 19 -12.32 -2.97 -4.04
CA GLN A 19 -11.60 -3.97 -3.25
C GLN A 19 -10.17 -4.16 -3.75
N VAL A 20 -9.26 -4.41 -2.80
CA VAL A 20 -7.89 -4.86 -3.08
C VAL A 20 -7.69 -6.21 -2.42
N THR A 21 -7.18 -7.17 -3.19
CA THR A 21 -6.88 -8.52 -2.71
C THR A 21 -5.42 -8.86 -2.93
N GLY A 22 -4.81 -9.56 -1.97
CA GLY A 22 -3.40 -9.93 -2.04
C GLY A 22 -2.93 -10.57 -0.74
N ILE A 23 -1.66 -10.39 -0.38
CA ILE A 23 -1.10 -10.84 0.90
C ILE A 23 -0.95 -9.68 1.87
N SER A 24 -1.07 -9.94 3.17
CA SER A 24 -0.95 -8.91 4.19
C SER A 24 -0.09 -9.34 5.38
N ALA A 25 0.45 -8.35 6.09
CA ALA A 25 1.13 -8.52 7.37
C ALA A 25 0.72 -7.41 8.34
N ARG A 26 0.79 -7.69 9.64
CA ARG A 26 0.69 -6.68 10.70
C ARG A 26 2.06 -6.15 11.06
N THR A 27 2.17 -4.83 11.18
CA THR A 27 3.41 -4.13 11.55
C THR A 27 3.08 -2.76 12.15
N SER A 28 4.10 -1.99 12.54
CA SER A 28 3.97 -0.62 13.05
C SER A 28 5.13 0.23 12.54
N ASN A 29 4.97 1.55 12.60
CA ASN A 29 6.05 2.47 12.20
C ASN A 29 7.33 2.26 13.04
N ALA A 30 7.19 1.92 14.32
CA ALA A 30 8.33 1.60 15.18
C ALA A 30 9.09 0.34 14.71
N GLN A 31 8.38 -0.75 14.43
CA GLN A 31 8.99 -1.98 13.92
C GLN A 31 9.68 -1.77 12.57
N GLU A 32 9.04 -1.04 11.65
CA GLU A 32 9.63 -0.72 10.34
C GLU A 32 10.90 0.14 10.48
N ALA A 33 10.89 1.15 11.37
CA ALA A 33 12.06 2.00 11.61
C ALA A 33 13.24 1.25 12.26
N GLU A 34 12.95 0.26 13.10
CA GLU A 34 13.95 -0.58 13.77
C GLU A 34 14.46 -1.73 12.88
N GLY A 35 13.96 -1.85 11.64
CA GLY A 35 14.33 -2.93 10.72
C GLY A 35 13.74 -4.30 11.09
N GLN A 36 12.79 -4.33 12.03
CA GLN A 36 12.04 -5.53 12.44
C GLN A 36 10.66 -5.62 11.77
N GLY A 37 10.39 -4.69 10.86
CA GLY A 37 9.14 -4.57 10.13
C GLY A 37 8.91 -5.70 9.12
N ALA A 38 7.68 -5.78 8.63
CA ALA A 38 7.23 -6.79 7.70
C ALA A 38 7.21 -6.30 6.24
N ILE A 39 7.21 -4.98 5.98
CA ILE A 39 6.95 -4.42 4.64
C ILE A 39 7.96 -4.93 3.59
N PRO A 40 9.29 -4.88 3.80
CA PRO A 40 10.24 -5.33 2.78
C PRO A 40 10.06 -6.81 2.44
N LYS A 41 9.85 -7.65 3.47
CA LYS A 41 9.66 -9.09 3.29
C LYS A 41 8.32 -9.41 2.60
N LEU A 42 7.28 -8.64 2.88
CA LEU A 42 5.98 -8.79 2.23
C LEU A 42 6.08 -8.48 0.73
N TRP A 43 6.78 -7.40 0.33
CA TRP A 43 7.04 -7.09 -1.07
C TRP A 43 7.85 -8.18 -1.77
N GLN A 44 8.92 -8.67 -1.13
CA GLN A 44 9.72 -9.78 -1.64
C GLN A 44 8.83 -11.00 -1.91
N THR A 45 8.02 -11.38 -0.92
CA THR A 45 7.13 -12.55 -1.00
C THR A 45 6.10 -12.40 -2.12
N PHE A 46 5.51 -11.21 -2.27
CA PHE A 46 4.52 -10.93 -3.31
C PHE A 46 5.08 -11.21 -4.71
N TYR A 47 6.30 -10.73 -4.99
CA TYR A 47 6.94 -10.90 -6.29
C TYR A 47 7.51 -12.30 -6.50
N GLU A 48 8.25 -12.84 -5.52
CA GLU A 48 8.85 -14.19 -5.62
C GLU A 48 7.80 -15.27 -5.81
N GLN A 49 6.68 -15.17 -5.09
CA GLN A 49 5.59 -16.15 -5.19
C GLN A 49 4.59 -15.84 -6.30
N GLN A 50 4.84 -14.80 -7.11
CA GLN A 50 3.98 -14.44 -8.24
C GLN A 50 2.51 -14.28 -7.83
N VAL A 51 2.28 -13.66 -6.66
CA VAL A 51 0.95 -13.58 -6.03
C VAL A 51 -0.08 -12.91 -6.95
N SER A 52 0.35 -11.95 -7.77
CA SER A 52 -0.51 -11.28 -8.75
C SER A 52 -1.27 -12.24 -9.66
N PHE A 53 -0.67 -13.37 -10.04
CA PHE A 53 -1.29 -14.38 -10.91
C PHE A 53 -2.24 -15.34 -10.18
N LYS A 54 -2.23 -15.29 -8.84
CA LYS A 54 -3.05 -16.14 -7.96
C LYS A 54 -4.29 -15.40 -7.45
N ILE A 55 -4.40 -14.09 -7.69
CA ILE A 55 -5.54 -13.29 -7.26
C ILE A 55 -6.71 -13.53 -8.24
N PRO A 56 -7.83 -14.10 -7.79
CA PRO A 56 -8.99 -14.29 -8.64
C PRO A 56 -9.63 -12.95 -9.00
N TYR A 57 -10.29 -12.87 -10.16
CA TYR A 57 -11.06 -11.68 -10.59
C TYR A 57 -10.27 -10.35 -10.53
N SER A 58 -8.95 -10.41 -10.67
CA SER A 58 -8.11 -9.20 -10.71
C SER A 58 -8.51 -8.33 -11.89
N VAL A 59 -8.64 -7.02 -11.67
CA VAL A 59 -8.96 -6.07 -12.72
C VAL A 59 -7.76 -5.96 -13.69
N PRO A 60 -7.98 -6.12 -15.01
CA PRO A 60 -6.90 -5.99 -15.99
C PRO A 60 -6.18 -4.64 -15.89
N ASN A 61 -4.86 -4.67 -16.02
CA ASN A 61 -3.99 -3.48 -15.90
C ASN A 61 -4.08 -2.74 -14.55
N SER A 62 -4.62 -3.39 -13.50
CA SER A 62 -4.53 -2.82 -12.15
C SER A 62 -3.06 -2.62 -11.78
N PRO A 63 -2.67 -1.43 -11.29
CA PRO A 63 -1.37 -1.29 -10.65
C PRO A 63 -1.30 -2.18 -9.41
N THR A 64 -0.08 -2.55 -9.02
CA THR A 64 0.16 -3.13 -7.70
C THR A 64 0.00 -2.06 -6.64
N LEU A 65 -0.82 -2.35 -5.63
CA LEU A 65 -1.17 -1.43 -4.56
C LEU A 65 -0.55 -1.91 -3.27
N GLY A 66 0.08 -0.98 -2.54
CA GLY A 66 0.41 -1.14 -1.13
C GLY A 66 -0.61 -0.36 -0.30
N VAL A 67 -1.42 -1.07 0.47
CA VAL A 67 -2.54 -0.52 1.24
C VAL A 67 -2.23 -0.62 2.72
N TYR A 68 -2.28 0.51 3.41
CA TYR A 68 -2.20 0.59 4.86
C TYR A 68 -3.64 0.71 5.41
N THR A 69 -4.05 -0.20 6.27
CA THR A 69 -5.43 -0.28 6.79
C THR A 69 -5.46 -0.84 8.21
N ASP A 70 -6.65 -0.88 8.82
CA ASP A 70 -6.92 -1.51 10.12
C ASP A 70 -6.02 -0.99 11.25
N TYR A 71 -5.81 0.32 11.27
CA TYR A 71 -5.00 0.98 12.27
C TYR A 71 -5.61 0.81 13.67
N GLU A 72 -4.82 0.33 14.63
CA GLU A 72 -5.25 0.21 16.04
C GLU A 72 -5.26 1.56 16.76
N ASN A 73 -4.22 2.38 16.54
CA ASN A 73 -4.05 3.67 17.23
C ASN A 73 -3.40 4.70 16.30
N GLY A 74 -4.05 4.93 15.16
CA GLY A 74 -3.54 5.80 14.10
C GLY A 74 -2.09 5.43 13.75
N VAL A 75 -1.22 6.42 13.68
CA VAL A 75 0.18 6.24 13.27
C VAL A 75 1.08 5.59 14.34
N ASN A 76 0.61 5.48 15.58
CA ASN A 76 1.40 4.95 16.71
C ASN A 76 1.11 3.47 17.00
N GLY A 77 0.06 2.91 16.42
CA GLY A 77 -0.36 1.53 16.64
C GLY A 77 0.09 0.57 15.53
N LEU A 78 -0.31 -0.70 15.69
CA LEU A 78 -0.22 -1.65 14.60
C LEU A 78 -1.19 -1.28 13.49
N TYR A 79 -0.77 -1.54 12.26
CA TYR A 79 -1.58 -1.47 11.05
C TYR A 79 -1.35 -2.71 10.20
N THR A 80 -2.29 -2.95 9.29
CA THR A 80 -2.19 -3.98 8.26
C THR A 80 -1.58 -3.34 7.02
N MET A 81 -0.45 -3.86 6.56
CA MET A 81 0.04 -3.62 5.21
C MET A 81 -0.45 -4.75 4.31
N LEU A 82 -1.18 -4.42 3.25
CA LEU A 82 -1.62 -5.35 2.21
C LEU A 82 -0.95 -4.98 0.89
N ILE A 83 -0.39 -5.97 0.18
CA ILE A 83 0.14 -5.82 -1.17
C ILE A 83 -0.70 -6.65 -2.11
N GLY A 84 -1.32 -6.01 -3.10
CA GLY A 84 -2.33 -6.66 -3.91
C GLY A 84 -2.71 -5.91 -5.18
N LEU A 85 -3.76 -6.41 -5.82
CA LEU A 85 -4.37 -5.82 -7.01
C LEU A 85 -5.82 -5.47 -6.71
N LYS A 86 -6.36 -4.50 -7.46
CA LYS A 86 -7.81 -4.30 -7.49
C LYS A 86 -8.46 -5.58 -8.02
N ALA A 87 -9.49 -6.07 -7.34
CA ALA A 87 -10.25 -7.25 -7.74
C ALA A 87 -11.75 -6.95 -7.69
N ALA A 88 -12.51 -7.61 -8.57
CA ALA A 88 -13.97 -7.48 -8.59
C ALA A 88 -14.59 -8.36 -7.51
N ASP A 89 -15.34 -7.74 -6.59
CA ASP A 89 -16.27 -8.33 -5.61
C ASP A 89 -15.95 -9.76 -5.16
N ILE A 90 -14.80 -9.93 -4.50
CA ILE A 90 -14.40 -11.22 -3.94
C ILE A 90 -15.19 -11.43 -2.65
N THR A 91 -16.03 -12.47 -2.67
CA THR A 91 -16.82 -12.91 -1.50
C THR A 91 -16.22 -14.13 -0.82
N ASP A 92 -15.47 -14.95 -1.56
CA ASP A 92 -14.74 -16.11 -1.06
C ASP A 92 -13.24 -15.88 -1.27
N VAL A 93 -12.54 -15.50 -0.19
CA VAL A 93 -11.13 -15.14 -0.24
C VAL A 93 -10.29 -16.42 -0.18
N PRO A 94 -9.46 -16.72 -1.20
CA PRO A 94 -8.62 -17.91 -1.19
C PRO A 94 -7.69 -17.96 0.03
N VAL A 95 -7.43 -19.16 0.54
CA VAL A 95 -6.50 -19.38 1.65
C VAL A 95 -5.15 -18.75 1.34
N GLY A 96 -4.63 -17.98 2.30
CA GLY A 96 -3.36 -17.26 2.18
C GLY A 96 -3.48 -15.89 1.51
N LEU A 97 -4.67 -15.50 1.04
CA LEU A 97 -4.96 -14.13 0.61
C LEU A 97 -5.81 -13.39 1.66
N SER A 98 -5.85 -12.08 1.52
CA SER A 98 -6.67 -11.16 2.29
C SER A 98 -7.24 -10.11 1.37
N THR A 99 -8.42 -9.61 1.71
CA THR A 99 -9.15 -8.61 0.92
C THR A 99 -9.53 -7.45 1.83
N THR A 100 -9.33 -6.23 1.33
CA THR A 100 -9.79 -5.01 2.01
C THR A 100 -10.59 -4.14 1.05
N THR A 101 -11.57 -3.41 1.59
CA THR A 101 -12.36 -2.45 0.83
C THR A 101 -11.81 -1.05 1.05
N ILE A 102 -11.42 -0.40 -0.04
CA ILE A 102 -11.10 1.02 -0.07
C ILE A 102 -12.41 1.79 -0.21
N PRO A 103 -12.77 2.67 0.74
CA PRO A 103 -14.02 3.39 0.69
C PRO A 103 -14.03 4.41 -0.45
N ALA A 104 -15.21 4.69 -1.00
CA ALA A 104 -15.39 5.85 -1.87
C ALA A 104 -15.13 7.13 -1.07
N GLY A 105 -14.53 8.13 -1.69
CA GLY A 105 -14.29 9.39 -0.99
C GLY A 105 -13.32 10.32 -1.68
N LYS A 106 -12.95 11.37 -0.96
CA LYS A 106 -12.00 12.39 -1.40
C LYS A 106 -10.60 12.02 -0.92
N TYR A 107 -9.65 11.91 -1.84
CA TYR A 107 -8.27 11.52 -1.58
C TYR A 107 -7.30 12.62 -1.99
N ALA A 108 -6.22 12.77 -1.21
CA ALA A 108 -5.05 13.54 -1.57
C ALA A 108 -4.02 12.61 -2.24
N VAL A 109 -3.74 12.84 -3.52
CA VAL A 109 -2.80 12.03 -4.30
C VAL A 109 -1.48 12.77 -4.43
N PHE A 110 -0.43 12.17 -3.89
CA PHE A 110 0.95 12.61 -4.03
C PHE A 110 1.64 11.75 -5.09
N THR A 111 2.18 12.39 -6.12
CA THR A 111 2.86 11.70 -7.23
C THR A 111 4.35 11.95 -7.13
N THR A 112 5.14 10.88 -7.05
CA THR A 112 6.60 10.96 -7.06
C THR A 112 7.14 11.05 -8.49
N GLU A 113 8.40 11.42 -8.63
CA GLU A 113 9.12 11.19 -9.88
C GLU A 113 9.18 9.69 -10.22
N LYS A 114 9.30 9.38 -11.51
CA LYS A 114 9.57 8.01 -11.96
C LYS A 114 10.99 7.63 -11.59
N GLY A 115 11.17 6.42 -11.06
CA GLY A 115 12.47 5.96 -10.62
C GLY A 115 12.37 4.76 -9.67
N PRO A 116 13.45 4.47 -8.93
CA PRO A 116 13.48 3.34 -8.03
C PRO A 116 12.45 3.49 -6.90
N VAL A 117 11.47 2.59 -6.86
CA VAL A 117 10.36 2.61 -5.87
C VAL A 117 10.89 2.59 -4.43
N TYR A 118 11.94 1.80 -4.17
CA TYR A 118 12.56 1.68 -2.85
C TYR A 118 13.23 2.98 -2.35
N GLN A 119 13.48 3.94 -3.24
CA GLN A 119 14.02 5.25 -2.90
C GLN A 119 12.92 6.31 -2.88
N ASN A 120 12.11 6.36 -3.94
CA ASN A 120 11.14 7.44 -4.15
C ASN A 120 9.94 7.35 -3.19
N VAL A 121 9.47 6.14 -2.87
CA VAL A 121 8.30 5.98 -1.98
C VAL A 121 8.65 6.37 -0.53
N PRO A 122 9.76 5.89 0.08
CA PRO A 122 10.14 6.35 1.42
C PRO A 122 10.40 7.86 1.49
N ALA A 123 11.06 8.44 0.47
CA ALA A 123 11.30 9.87 0.43
C ALA A 123 9.99 10.67 0.33
N CYS A 124 9.01 10.19 -0.44
CA CYS A 124 7.70 10.83 -0.52
C CYS A 124 6.96 10.76 0.81
N TRP A 125 6.97 9.60 1.49
CA TRP A 125 6.38 9.49 2.81
C TRP A 125 7.05 10.45 3.81
N ALA A 126 8.37 10.56 3.81
CA ALA A 126 9.09 11.49 4.67
C ALA A 126 8.74 12.98 4.42
N ALA A 127 8.23 13.33 3.24
CA ALA A 127 7.76 14.67 2.91
C ALA A 127 6.26 14.90 3.18
N ILE A 128 5.46 13.82 3.32
CA ILE A 128 4.04 13.89 3.68
C ILE A 128 3.86 14.09 5.19
N TRP A 129 4.73 13.46 5.98
CA TRP A 129 4.77 13.56 7.44
C TRP A 129 5.25 14.93 7.91
#